data_AF-A0A971JVL3-F1
#
_entry.id   AF-A0A971JVL3-F1
#
_cell.length_a   1.000
_cell.length_b   1.000
_cell.length_c   1.000
_cell.angle_alpha   90.00
_cell.angle_beta   90.00
_cell.angle_gamma   90.00
#
_symmetry.space_group_name_H-M   'P 1'
#
loop_
_entity.id
_entity.type
_entity.pdbx_description
1 polymer ?
#
loop_
_entity_poly.entity_id
_entity_poly.type
_entity_poly.pdbx_seq_one_letter_code
_entity_poly.pdbx_strand_id
1 'polypeptide(L)' 'MAGWGDDPTLAELRTLVYEDGWRPVEVTESTEGDTVVVESPDGERRSFASDHVAFHRFVEGLAEDFPR' A
#
# COMPACT_ATOMS: atom_id res chain seq x y z
N MET A 1 -8.80 -23.44 0.50
CA MET A 1 -7.83 -22.51 -0.09
C MET A 1 -7.98 -21.23 0.70
N ALA A 2 -7.14 -21.00 1.72
CA ALA A 2 -7.20 -19.76 2.49
C ALA A 2 -6.86 -18.64 1.52
N GLY A 3 -7.79 -17.72 1.27
CA GLY A 3 -7.60 -16.64 0.30
C GLY A 3 -6.55 -15.68 0.83
N TRP A 4 -5.37 -15.70 0.22
CA TRP A 4 -4.33 -14.67 0.41
C TRP A 4 -4.67 -13.37 -0.34
N GLY A 5 -5.95 -13.13 -0.69
CA GLY A 5 -6.30 -12.32 -1.86
C GLY A 5 -7.52 -11.41 -1.80
N ASP A 6 -8.20 -11.24 -0.65
CA ASP A 6 -9.43 -10.44 -0.59
C ASP A 6 -9.30 -9.20 0.31
N ASP A 7 -8.14 -8.53 0.33
CA ASP A 7 -8.12 -7.17 0.84
C ASP A 7 -8.42 -6.19 -0.31
N PRO A 8 -9.65 -5.62 -0.37
CA PRO A 8 -10.01 -4.67 -1.42
C PRO A 8 -9.14 -3.40 -1.36
N THR A 9 -8.67 -3.02 -0.17
CA THR A 9 -7.77 -1.88 0.03
C THR A 9 -6.42 -2.15 -0.64
N LEU A 10 -5.86 -3.35 -0.45
CA LEU A 10 -4.65 -3.77 -1.15
C LEU A 10 -4.85 -3.85 -2.66
N ALA A 11 -6.00 -4.35 -3.12
CA ALA A 11 -6.29 -4.44 -4.55
C ALA A 11 -6.26 -3.06 -5.20
N GLU A 12 -6.92 -2.07 -4.60
CA GLU A 12 -6.90 -0.69 -5.08
C GLU A 12 -5.49 -0.09 -5.05
N LEU A 13 -4.80 -0.22 -3.91
CA LEU A 13 -3.44 0.31 -3.75
C LEU A 13 -2.46 -0.26 -4.80
N ARG A 14 -2.55 -1.57 -5.09
CA ARG A 14 -1.72 -2.22 -6.11
C ARG A 14 -1.99 -1.67 -7.51
N THR A 15 -3.25 -1.46 -7.88
CA THR A 15 -3.61 -0.85 -9.16
C THR A 15 -3.01 0.55 -9.27
N LEU A 16 -3.15 1.38 -8.23
CA LEU A 16 -2.61 2.73 -8.24
C LEU A 16 -1.09 2.75 -8.44
N VAL A 17 -0.36 1.90 -7.72
CA VAL A 17 1.11 1.87 -7.74
C VAL A 17 1.67 1.24 -9.02
N TYR A 18 1.11 0.12 -9.47
CA TYR A 18 1.67 -0.64 -10.60
C TYR A 18 1.07 -0.28 -11.95
N GLU A 19 -0.17 0.20 -12.00
CA GLU A 19 -0.87 0.49 -13.26
C GLU A 19 -1.03 1.99 -13.50
N ASP A 20 -1.46 2.74 -12.48
CA ASP A 20 -1.76 4.18 -12.63
C ASP A 20 -0.54 5.09 -12.37
N GLY A 21 0.62 4.51 -12.02
CA GLY A 21 1.87 5.22 -11.86
C GLY A 21 1.98 6.07 -10.58
N TRP A 22 1.10 5.85 -9.60
CA TRP A 22 1.20 6.49 -8.30
C TRP A 22 2.44 5.98 -7.55
N ARG A 23 2.96 6.79 -6.64
CA ARG A 23 4.16 6.49 -5.86
C ARG A 23 3.85 6.52 -4.38
N PRO A 24 4.26 5.52 -3.59
CA PRO A 24 4.26 5.63 -2.14
C PRO A 24 5.15 6.82 -1.72
N VAL A 25 4.64 7.63 -0.80
CA VAL A 25 5.35 8.80 -0.25
C VAL A 25 5.45 8.77 1.28
N GLU A 26 4.64 7.94 1.94
CA GLU A 26 4.71 7.69 3.37
C GLU A 26 4.24 6.28 3.67
N VAL A 27 4.93 5.61 4.61
CA VAL A 27 4.58 4.28 5.09
C VAL A 27 4.68 4.29 6.61
N THR A 28 3.62 3.84 7.28
CA THR A 28 3.56 3.68 8.73
C THR A 28 3.14 2.26 9.06
N GLU A 29 4.02 1.50 9.69
CA GLU A 29 3.73 0.16 10.20
C GLU A 29 3.26 0.24 11.65
N SER A 30 2.21 -0.51 12.00
CA SER A 30 1.72 -0.53 13.39
C SER A 30 1.10 -1.87 13.77
N THR A 31 1.00 -2.13 15.07
CA THR A 31 0.34 -3.34 15.59
C THR A 31 -1.17 -3.38 15.31
N GLU A 32 -1.78 -2.24 15.00
CA GLU A 32 -3.21 -2.08 14.72
C GLU A 32 -3.52 -2.12 13.21
N GLY A 33 -2.49 -2.20 12.36
CA GLY A 33 -2.58 -2.18 10.91
C GLY A 33 -1.64 -1.16 10.30
N ASP A 34 -1.27 -1.38 9.04
CA ASP A 34 -0.32 -0.53 8.34
C ASP A 34 -1.06 0.54 7.55
N THR A 35 -0.37 1.65 7.30
CA THR A 35 -0.86 2.77 6.50
C THR A 35 0.15 3.14 5.42
N VAL A 36 -0.34 3.36 4.20
CA VAL A 36 0.45 3.84 3.06
C VAL A 36 -0.20 5.08 2.49
N VAL A 37 0.58 6.14 2.32
CA VAL A 37 0.18 7.31 1.54
C VAL A 37 0.83 7.21 0.17
N VAL A 38 0.03 7.35 -0.88
CA VAL A 38 0.48 7.41 -2.28
C VAL A 38 0.20 8.79 -2.87
N GLU A 39 1.06 9.22 -3.78
CA GLU A 39 0.93 10.46 -4.55
C GLU A 39 0.83 10.13 -6.05
N SER A 40 -0.14 10.74 -6.71
CA SER A 40 -0.32 10.67 -8.17
C SER A 40 0.72 11.52 -8.90
N PRO A 41 0.95 11.28 -10.20
CA PRO A 41 1.79 12.15 -11.03
C PRO A 41 1.33 13.62 -11.05
N ASP A 42 0.05 13.89 -10.80
CA ASP A 42 -0.55 15.24 -10.77
C ASP A 42 -0.51 15.88 -9.37
N GLY A 43 0.04 15.19 -8.36
CA GLY A 43 0.22 15.68 -6.99
C GLY A 43 -0.95 15.43 -6.03
N GLU A 44 -2.02 14.74 -6.46
CA GLU A 44 -3.07 14.23 -5.55
C GLU A 44 -2.50 13.17 -4.62
N ARG A 45 -2.84 13.21 -3.32
CA ARG A 45 -2.45 12.21 -2.31
C ARG A 45 -3.64 11.42 -1.80
N ARG A 46 -3.44 10.13 -1.56
CA ARG A 46 -4.42 9.21 -0.96
C ARG A 46 -3.77 8.35 0.12
N SER A 47 -4.52 8.07 1.19
CA SER A 47 -4.07 7.22 2.30
C SER A 47 -4.89 5.93 2.34
N PHE A 48 -4.19 4.82 2.51
CA PHE A 48 -4.73 3.47 2.58
C PHE A 48 -4.30 2.83 3.88
N ALA A 49 -5.21 2.21 4.62
CA ALA A 49 -4.91 1.51 5.86
C ALA A 49 -5.61 0.16 5.92
N SER A 50 -4.89 -0.86 6.40
CA SER A 50 -5.40 -2.22 6.51
C SER A 50 -4.58 -3.02 7.52
N ASP A 51 -5.23 -3.84 8.33
CA ASP A 51 -4.62 -4.81 9.24
C ASP A 51 -4.46 -6.21 8.59
N HIS A 52 -4.80 -6.32 7.30
CA HIS A 52 -4.78 -7.59 6.61
C HIS A 52 -3.34 -8.04 6.31
N VAL A 53 -3.05 -9.32 6.56
CA VAL A 53 -1.70 -9.90 6.42
C VAL A 53 -1.11 -9.77 5.00
N ALA A 54 -1.95 -9.67 3.96
CA ALA A 54 -1.48 -9.43 2.59
C ALA A 54 -1.07 -7.98 2.36
N PHE A 55 -1.75 -7.04 3.02
CA PHE A 55 -1.40 -5.62 2.99
C PHE A 55 -0.05 -5.42 3.67
N HIS A 56 0.14 -6.00 4.86
CA HIS A 56 1.41 -5.94 5.58
C HIS A 56 2.60 -6.37 4.73
N ARG A 57 2.52 -7.56 4.10
CA ARG A 57 3.59 -8.05 3.22
C ARG A 57 3.86 -7.16 2.02
N PHE A 58 2.83 -6.49 1.50
CA PHE A 58 3.01 -5.53 0.42
C PHE A 58 3.74 -4.28 0.91
N VAL A 59 3.35 -3.76 2.08
CA VAL A 59 4.01 -2.62 2.73
C VAL A 59 5.47 -2.91 3.02
N GLU A 60 5.78 -4.08 3.59
CA GLU A 60 7.15 -4.54 3.83
C GLU A 60 7.98 -4.51 2.54
N GLY A 61 7.43 -4.99 1.42
CA GLY A 61 8.09 -4.96 0.12
C GLY A 61 8.30 -3.55 -0.46
N LEU A 62 7.36 -2.62 -0.23
CA LEU A 62 7.53 -1.22 -0.66
C LEU A 62 8.69 -0.53 0.08
N ALA A 63 8.86 -0.80 1.37
CA ALA A 63 9.93 -0.20 2.16
C ALA A 63 11.34 -0.60 1.68
N GLU A 64 11.48 -1.75 1.02
CA GLU A 64 12.75 -2.20 0.43
C GLU A 64 13.08 -1.48 -0.88
N ASP A 65 12.07 -1.10 -1.66
CA ASP A 65 12.24 -0.48 -2.99
C ASP A 65 12.32 1.05 -2.96
N PHE A 66 11.85 1.72 -1.89
CA PHE A 66 11.78 3.18 -1.80
C PHE A 66 12.53 3.72 -0.57
N PRO A 67 13.71 4.37 -0.74
CA PRO A 67 14.45 4.92 0.38
C PRO A 67 13.69 6.11 1.02
N ARG A 68 13.62 6.10 2.35
CA ARG A 68 13.05 7.16 3.21
C ARG A 68 13.73 8.52 3.04
#